data_AF-A0A3A9ERY1-F1
#
_entry.id   AF-A0A3A9ERY1-F1
#
_cell.length_a   1.000
_cell.length_b   1.000
_cell.length_c   1.000
_cell.angle_alpha   90.00
_cell.angle_beta   90.00
_cell.angle_gamma   90.00
#
_symmetry.space_group_name_H-M   'P 1'
#
loop_
_entity.id
_entity.type
_entity.pdbx_description
1 polymer ?
#
loop_
_entity_poly.entity_id
_entity_poly.type
_entity_poly.pdbx_seq_one_letter_code
_entity_poly.pdbx_strand_id
1 'polypeptide(L)'
;MINTICYFFSFLVEAIILWQYSSNLFPARHTPRRKLAVLCGLYFILFCVSLSESIWINIILYFLLNFIFLLTQCYLNWYTAVFHS
;
A
#
# COMPACT_ATOMS: atom_id res chain seq x y z
N MET A 1 -11.91 18.38 10.12
CA MET A 1 -12.27 18.26 8.68
C MET A 1 -11.08 18.51 7.75
N ILE A 2 -10.22 19.51 7.98
CA ILE A 2 -9.02 19.74 7.13
C ILE A 2 -8.05 18.54 7.15
N ASN A 3 -7.85 17.92 8.31
CA ASN A 3 -6.94 16.78 8.48
C ASN A 3 -7.35 15.55 7.66
N THR A 4 -8.66 15.31 7.48
CA THR A 4 -9.18 14.17 6.73
C THR A 4 -8.83 14.26 5.25
N ILE A 5 -8.91 15.47 4.67
CA ILE A 5 -8.54 15.71 3.27
C ILE A 5 -7.03 15.52 3.10
N CYS A 6 -6.22 16.01 4.05
CA CYS A 6 -4.78 15.79 4.05
C CYS A 6 -4.43 14.30 4.12
N TYR A 7 -5.03 13.53 5.03
CA TYR A 7 -4.80 12.08 5.12
C TYR A 7 -5.18 11.36 3.84
N PHE A 8 -6.30 11.72 3.23
CA PHE A 8 -6.71 11.14 1.95
C PHE A 8 -5.64 11.37 0.87
N PHE A 9 -5.15 12.61 0.72
CA PHE A 9 -4.09 12.92 -0.24
C PHE A 9 -2.77 12.21 0.09
N SER A 10 -2.39 12.14 1.38
CA SER A 10 -1.19 11.40 1.80
C SER A 10 -1.26 9.93 1.40
N PHE A 11 -2.36 9.23 1.70
CA PHE A 11 -2.51 7.83 1.31
C PHE A 11 -2.64 7.62 -0.20
N LEU A 12 -3.21 8.58 -0.92
CA LEU A 12 -3.29 8.54 -2.38
C LEU A 12 -1.91 8.67 -3.01
N VAL A 13 -1.08 9.59 -2.53
CA VAL A 13 0.31 9.75 -2.98
C VAL A 13 1.12 8.50 -2.68
N GLU A 14 1.01 7.97 -1.46
CA GLU A 14 1.69 6.73 -1.06
C GLU A 14 1.30 5.53 -1.93
N ALA A 15 0.02 5.38 -2.26
CA ALA A 15 -0.42 4.36 -3.19
C ALA A 15 0.21 4.54 -4.58
N ILE A 16 0.25 5.77 -5.12
CA ILE A 16 0.88 6.05 -6.41
C ILE A 16 2.38 5.71 -6.38
N ILE A 17 3.07 6.06 -5.29
CA ILE A 17 4.50 5.73 -5.10
C ILE A 17 4.68 4.22 -5.13
N LEU A 18 3.91 3.46 -4.32
CA LEU A 18 4.02 2.00 -4.30
C LEU A 18 3.70 1.36 -5.65
N TRP A 19 2.71 1.90 -6.36
CA TRP A 19 2.37 1.47 -7.71
C TRP A 19 3.54 1.64 -8.67
N GLN A 20 4.13 2.83 -8.75
CA GLN A 20 5.27 3.11 -9.61
C GLN A 20 6.50 2.29 -9.21
N TYR A 21 6.78 2.21 -7.91
CA TYR A 21 7.88 1.43 -7.35
C TYR A 21 7.80 -0.03 -7.78
N SER A 22 6.65 -0.65 -7.52
CA SER A 22 6.42 -2.06 -7.83
C SER A 22 6.27 -2.34 -9.33
N SER A 23 5.98 -1.35 -10.16
CA SER A 23 5.91 -1.51 -11.62
C SER A 23 7.27 -1.36 -12.31
N ASN A 24 8.18 -0.58 -11.73
CA ASN A 24 9.51 -0.34 -12.29
C ASN A 24 10.54 -1.36 -11.80
N LEU A 25 10.49 -1.76 -10.52
CA LEU A 25 11.48 -2.69 -9.95
C LEU A 25 11.19 -4.16 -10.24
N PHE A 26 9.92 -4.54 -10.34
CA PHE A 26 9.54 -5.96 -10.29
C PHE A 26 8.65 -6.38 -11.45
N PRO A 27 8.86 -7.58 -12.00
CA PRO A 27 7.93 -8.14 -12.97
C PRO A 27 6.56 -8.36 -12.31
N ALA A 28 5.52 -7.79 -12.92
CA ALA A 28 4.16 -7.90 -12.44
C ALA A 28 3.64 -9.34 -12.59
N ARG A 29 3.09 -9.92 -11.51
CA ARG A 29 2.49 -11.25 -11.52
C ARG A 29 1.06 -11.26 -12.07
N HIS A 30 0.38 -10.12 -11.98
CA HIS A 30 -1.01 -9.94 -12.37
C HIS A 30 -1.18 -8.78 -13.35
N THR A 31 -2.33 -8.74 -14.03
CA THR A 31 -2.68 -7.64 -14.91
C THR A 31 -2.70 -6.32 -14.14
N PRO A 32 -2.29 -5.20 -14.77
CA PRO A 32 -2.20 -3.91 -14.10
C PRO A 32 -3.55 -3.48 -13.51
N ARG A 33 -4.67 -3.76 -14.19
CA ARG A 33 -6.01 -3.46 -13.67
C ARG A 33 -6.29 -4.13 -12.32
N ARG A 34 -5.92 -5.40 -12.16
CA ARG A 34 -6.13 -6.15 -10.92
C ARG A 34 -5.23 -5.63 -9.80
N LYS A 35 -3.96 -5.33 -10.11
CA LYS A 35 -3.01 -4.75 -9.16
C LYS A 35 -3.52 -3.40 -8.63
N LEU A 36 -4.11 -2.57 -9.49
CA LEU A 36 -4.61 -1.24 -9.13
C LEU A 36 -5.86 -1.36 -8.26
N ALA A 37 -6.78 -2.26 -8.61
CA ALA A 37 -7.96 -2.54 -7.80
C ALA A 37 -7.61 -3.03 -6.38
N VAL A 38 -6.63 -3.93 -6.26
CA VAL A 38 -6.13 -4.41 -4.96
C VAL A 38 -5.48 -3.27 -4.18
N LEU A 39 -4.61 -2.49 -4.80
CA LEU A 39 -3.94 -1.36 -4.16
C LEU A 39 -4.94 -0.33 -3.62
N CYS A 40 -5.91 0.06 -4.43
CA CYS A 40 -6.98 0.97 -4.02
C CYS A 40 -7.77 0.40 -2.83
N GLY A 41 -8.12 -0.89 -2.85
CA GLY A 41 -8.82 -1.53 -1.73
C GLY A 41 -8.01 -1.51 -0.43
N LEU A 42 -6.72 -1.86 -0.48
CA LEU A 42 -5.85 -1.91 0.70
C LEU A 42 -5.64 -0.50 1.31
N TYR A 43 -5.33 0.49 0.47
CA TYR A 43 -5.11 1.86 0.95
C TYR A 43 -6.40 2.55 1.40
N PHE A 44 -7.56 2.15 0.86
CA PHE A 44 -8.85 2.63 1.37
C PHE A 44 -9.12 2.12 2.79
N ILE A 45 -8.83 0.84 3.07
CA ILE A 45 -8.92 0.28 4.43
C ILE A 45 -7.97 1.03 5.37
N LEU A 46 -6.73 1.27 4.93
CA LEU A 46 -5.74 2.01 5.71
C LEU A 46 -6.20 3.44 6.04
N PHE A 47 -6.81 4.14 5.07
CA PHE A 47 -7.43 5.43 5.30
C PHE A 47 -8.53 5.38 6.36
N CYS A 48 -9.43 4.40 6.30
CA CYS A 48 -10.47 4.21 7.32
C CYS A 48 -9.88 3.98 8.71
N VAL A 49 -8.82 3.17 8.82
CA VAL A 49 -8.14 2.92 10.12
C VAL A 49 -7.43 4.17 10.63
N SER A 50 -6.86 4.98 9.74
CA SER A 50 -6.21 6.25 10.10
C SER A 50 -7.18 7.28 10.69
N LEU A 51 -8.49 7.16 10.46
CA LEU A 51 -9.50 7.99 11.13
C LEU A 51 -9.64 7.69 12.62
N SER A 52 -9.16 6.52 13.07
CA SER A 52 -9.15 6.13 14.48
C SER A 52 -8.01 6.79 15.28
N GLU A 53 -7.22 7.68 14.66
CA GLU A 53 -6.11 8.47 15.24
C GLU A 53 -5.02 7.69 15.99
N SER A 54 -5.03 6.36 15.91
CA SER A 54 -4.02 5.50 16.54
C SER A 54 -2.81 5.33 15.64
N ILE A 55 -1.75 6.06 15.97
CA ILE A 55 -0.48 6.09 15.23
C ILE A 55 0.13 4.69 15.13
N TRP A 56 0.18 3.94 16.23
CA TRP A 56 0.79 2.61 16.28
C TRP A 56 0.07 1.61 15.39
N ILE A 57 -1.26 1.60 15.42
CA ILE A 57 -2.06 0.71 14.58
C ILE A 57 -1.82 1.05 13.11
N ASN A 58 -1.79 2.34 12.76
CA ASN A 58 -1.57 2.80 11.40
C ASN A 58 -0.19 2.39 10.86
N ILE A 59 0.86 2.50 11.68
CA ILE A 59 2.23 2.06 11.31
C ILE A 59 2.27 0.55 11.06
N ILE A 60 1.72 -0.25 11.98
CA ILE A 60 1.72 -1.71 11.86
C ILE A 60 0.93 -2.14 10.62
N LEU A 61 -0.25 -1.55 10.40
CA LEU A 61 -1.07 -1.86 9.24
C LEU A 61 -0.42 -1.42 7.93
N TYR A 62 0.23 -0.26 7.91
CA TYR A 62 0.94 0.25 6.74
C TYR A 62 2.03 -0.73 6.31
N PHE A 63 2.87 -1.16 7.25
CA PHE A 63 3.91 -2.16 6.98
C PHE A 63 3.30 -3.48 6.49
N LEU A 64 2.29 -4.01 7.21
CA LEU A 64 1.66 -5.28 6.85
C LEU A 64 1.02 -5.24 5.45
N LEU A 65 0.34 -4.16 5.09
CA LEU A 65 -0.34 -4.03 3.80
C LEU A 65 0.64 -3.85 2.64
N ASN A 66 1.73 -3.10 2.83
CA ASN A 66 2.81 -3.00 1.84
C ASN A 66 3.44 -4.37 1.58
N PHE A 67 3.74 -5.10 2.65
CA PHE A 67 4.27 -6.45 2.57
C PHE A 67 3.34 -7.42 1.83
N ILE A 68 2.05 -7.45 2.18
CA ILE A 68 1.04 -8.30 1.52
C ILE A 68 0.90 -7.92 0.05
N PHE A 69 0.91 -6.63 -0.27
CA PHE A 69 0.83 -6.15 -1.64
C PHE A 69 2.01 -6.62 -2.49
N LEU A 70 3.24 -6.42 -2.00
CA LEU A 70 4.47 -6.82 -2.69
C LEU A 70 4.52 -8.34 -2.90
N LEU A 71 4.16 -9.12 -1.87
CA LEU A 71 4.15 -10.58 -1.98
C LEU A 71 3.10 -11.11 -2.97
N THR A 72 1.92 -10.51 -2.98
CA THR A 72 0.80 -11.02 -3.78
C THR A 72 0.89 -10.55 -5.24
N GLN A 73 1.32 -9.30 -5.47
CA GLN A 73 1.27 -8.67 -6.79
C GLN A 73 2.60 -8.70 -7.57
N CYS A 74 3.74 -8.87 -6.89
CA CYS A 74 5.06 -8.98 -7.51
C CYS A 74 5.61 -10.40 -7.36
N TYR A 75 6.46 -10.82 -8.30
CA TYR A 75 7.16 -12.11 -8.21
C TYR A 75 8.39 -11.97 -7.29
N LEU A 76 8.14 -11.78 -5.99
CA LEU A 76 9.18 -11.52 -4.99
C LEU A 76 9.32 -12.64 -3.97
N ASN A 77 10.56 -12.93 -3.57
CA ASN A 77 10.83 -13.78 -2.42
C ASN A 77 10.39 -13.09 -1.12
N TRP A 78 9.98 -13.88 -0.12
CA TRP A 78 9.45 -13.36 1.14
C TRP A 78 10.44 -12.43 1.84
N TYR A 79 11.72 -12.78 1.89
CA TYR A 79 12.79 -11.97 2.46
C TYR A 79 12.96 -10.62 1.77
N THR A 80 12.88 -10.61 0.44
CA THR A 80 12.99 -9.39 -0.37
C THR A 80 11.74 -8.52 -0.19
N ALA A 81 10.56 -9.13 -0.02
CA ALA A 81 9.33 -8.40 0.25
C ALA A 81 9.34 -7.75 1.63
N VAL A 82 9.94 -8.39 2.65
CA VAL A 82 10.11 -7.77 3.98
C VAL A 82 11.04 -6.56 3.90
N PHE A 83 12.12 -6.66 3.12
CA PHE A 83 13.09 -5.57 3.01
C PHE A 83 12.55 -4.33 2.28
N HIS A 84 11.60 -4.52 1.35
CA HIS A 84 10.98 -3.45 0.57
C HIS A 84 9.65 -2.96 1.14
N SER A 85 9.21 -3.54 2.26
CA SER A 85 8.03 -3.14 3.02
C SER A 85 8.39 -2.15 4.12
#